data_AF-A0A2P2IEV9-F1
#
_entry.id   AF-A0A2P2IEV9-F1
#
_cell.length_a   1.000
_cell.length_b   1.000
_cell.length_c   1.000
_cell.angle_alpha   90.00
_cell.angle_beta   90.00
_cell.angle_gamma   90.00
#
_symmetry.space_group_name_H-M   'P 1'
#
loop_
_entity.id
_entity.type
_entity.pdbx_description
1 polymer ?
#
loop_
_entity_poly.entity_id
_entity_poly.type
_entity_poly.pdbx_seq_one_letter_code
_entity_poly.pdbx_strand_id
1 'polypeptide(L)'
;ISAEELNILRRCLSQWQGEVRVIESELCGHISEMENRLKHMYSDPELLRTAYQLHAVVVHEGQASAGHYWVYIRDHNCWRKYNDVQVSKSSWEELQQDSLGGQNNASAYCLMYTDTNRHRLLYPNNNNDGVTDNDNLHDLLQILPIQLQEYVKQDNMAFQEEISRWENRGSIQAAACPVPIVPQQQQTSHSSRGAVPPPTAPNSPTTATAALDQENLDAHFFVSIDTIIVTVMQDMLQKETLRAQKLTAAAAAAADNVAKAAEDGDAAPVAGGSTDSSPQKVPTIYEVTISILHGSVEKISKAAKHYATVSNLPSLLDFGIFMLHSSPLRADKIIHFHACLMLKHLALATSSTPLIEGIICQCNRLINRFCTTSLGKAYMAWQMKYKLLLDTAWHFVCGWKTFDNESCHQALPIFLKCYRLHKDLISLRTTEQQEFIGNSNLCIVREDVLIESRCKCLLAVNASLIDKFLESLDRSQAEEVVLSITDLVVPALGELSNQGKECEAGAAVRNQWCQLLEKELPAHCGQLIQRVLEAVLSADSNPQPDAHHSGASANSR
;
A
#
# COMPACT_ATOMS: atom_id res chain seq x y z
N ILE A 1 53.65 17.09 34.04
CA ILE A 1 53.49 15.62 33.98
C ILE A 1 54.88 15.04 33.88
N SER A 2 55.28 14.25 34.86
CA SER A 2 56.58 13.57 34.86
C SER A 2 56.60 12.43 33.82
N ALA A 3 57.79 12.02 33.38
CA ALA A 3 57.91 10.89 32.46
C ALA A 3 57.34 9.58 33.05
N GLU A 4 57.41 9.44 34.38
CA GLU A 4 56.81 8.34 35.16
C GLU A 4 55.27 8.36 35.04
N GLU A 5 54.65 9.51 35.29
CA GLU A 5 53.20 9.69 35.19
C GLU A 5 52.68 9.45 33.77
N LEU A 6 53.44 9.88 32.75
CA LEU A 6 53.08 9.69 31.35
C LEU A 6 53.15 8.22 30.94
N ASN A 7 54.11 7.45 31.48
CA ASN A 7 54.19 6.01 31.27
C ASN A 7 53.04 5.25 31.95
N ILE A 8 52.64 5.66 33.16
CA ILE A 8 51.49 5.08 33.85
C ILE A 8 50.21 5.33 33.05
N LEU A 9 49.97 6.57 32.61
CA LEU A 9 48.80 6.92 31.80
C LEU A 9 48.75 6.14 30.48
N ARG A 10 49.88 6.02 29.76
CA ARG A 10 49.97 5.22 28.53
C ARG A 10 49.64 3.75 28.77
N ARG A 11 50.11 3.18 29.87
CA ARG A 11 49.81 1.78 30.23
C ARG A 11 48.32 1.59 30.54
N CYS A 12 47.72 2.49 31.32
CA CYS A 12 46.29 2.46 31.62
C CYS A 12 45.42 2.61 30.35
N LEU A 13 45.76 3.56 29.47
CA LEU A 13 45.07 3.74 28.19
C LEU A 13 45.21 2.51 27.28
N SER A 14 46.39 1.92 27.19
CA SER A 14 46.61 0.70 26.39
C SER A 14 45.82 -0.49 26.95
N GLN A 15 45.70 -0.60 28.28
CA GLN A 15 44.90 -1.64 28.91
C GLN A 15 43.41 -1.45 28.62
N TRP A 16 42.89 -0.23 28.82
CA TRP A 16 41.49 0.10 28.55
C TRP A 16 41.14 -0.07 27.07
N GLN A 17 42.04 0.31 26.16
CA GLN A 17 41.86 0.07 24.73
C GLN A 17 41.80 -1.42 24.41
N GLY A 18 42.59 -2.25 25.10
CA GLY A 18 42.51 -3.71 24.99
C GLY A 18 41.17 -4.26 25.48
N GLU A 19 40.73 -3.82 26.66
CA GLU A 19 39.45 -4.23 27.27
C GLU A 19 38.25 -3.85 26.37
N VAL A 20 38.21 -2.63 25.84
CA VAL A 20 37.17 -2.18 24.91
C VAL A 20 37.14 -3.03 23.63
N ARG A 21 38.29 -3.36 23.06
CA ARG A 21 38.36 -4.22 21.85
C ARG A 21 37.87 -5.63 22.11
N VAL A 22 38.14 -6.18 23.29
CA VAL A 22 37.63 -7.50 23.69
C VAL A 22 36.10 -7.46 23.79
N ILE A 23 35.54 -6.43 24.45
CA ILE A 23 34.09 -6.25 24.56
C ILE A 23 33.45 -6.06 23.18
N GLU A 24 34.04 -5.24 22.31
CA GLU A 24 33.57 -5.06 20.92
C GLU A 24 33.54 -6.39 20.16
N SER A 25 34.61 -7.18 20.25
CA SER A 25 34.66 -8.50 19.61
C SER A 25 33.63 -9.47 20.18
N GLU A 26 33.38 -9.45 21.50
CA GLU A 26 32.36 -10.28 22.15
C GLU A 26 30.95 -9.88 21.71
N LEU A 27 30.66 -8.58 21.66
CA LEU A 27 29.39 -8.05 21.16
C LEU A 27 29.17 -8.40 19.69
N CYS A 28 30.18 -8.25 18.83
CA CYS A 28 30.11 -8.70 17.44
C CYS A 28 29.85 -10.21 17.33
N GLY A 29 30.44 -11.00 18.23
CA GLY A 29 30.17 -12.44 18.35
C GLY A 29 28.71 -12.74 18.70
N HIS A 30 28.18 -12.08 19.73
CA HIS A 30 26.78 -12.22 20.15
C HIS A 30 25.79 -11.75 19.07
N ILE A 31 26.09 -10.64 18.38
CA ILE A 31 25.28 -10.16 17.25
C ILE A 31 25.24 -11.22 16.15
N SER A 32 26.41 -11.76 15.77
CA SER A 32 26.51 -12.80 14.73
C SER A 32 25.76 -14.08 15.13
N GLU A 33 25.82 -14.49 16.39
CA GLU A 33 25.07 -15.63 16.92
C GLU A 33 23.56 -15.38 16.85
N MET A 34 23.10 -14.22 17.31
CA MET A 34 21.69 -13.84 17.25
C MET A 34 21.17 -13.76 15.82
N GLU A 35 21.92 -13.16 14.90
CA GLU A 35 21.59 -13.13 13.48
C GLU A 35 21.49 -14.53 12.88
N ASN A 36 22.40 -15.43 13.26
CA ASN A 36 22.33 -16.83 12.84
C ASN A 36 21.09 -17.53 13.39
N ARG A 37 20.76 -17.33 14.67
CA ARG A 37 19.54 -17.89 15.27
C ARG A 37 18.27 -17.36 14.59
N LEU A 38 18.23 -16.08 14.24
CA LEU A 38 17.11 -15.47 13.51
C LEU A 38 16.98 -16.05 12.09
N LYS A 39 18.10 -16.19 11.35
CA LYS A 39 18.12 -16.79 10.01
C LYS A 39 17.57 -18.22 9.99
N HIS A 40 17.82 -18.99 11.05
CA HIS A 40 17.43 -20.40 11.14
C HIS A 40 16.15 -20.65 11.95
N MET A 41 15.45 -19.59 12.38
CA MET A 41 14.24 -19.69 13.21
C MET A 41 13.12 -20.51 12.55
N TYR A 42 13.04 -20.48 11.22
CA TYR A 42 12.05 -21.22 10.42
C TYR A 42 12.64 -22.42 9.66
N SER A 43 13.86 -22.86 10.02
CA SER A 43 14.50 -24.02 9.39
C SER A 43 14.03 -25.37 9.94
N ASP A 44 13.01 -25.38 10.80
CA ASP A 44 12.39 -26.61 11.32
C ASP A 44 11.78 -27.44 10.17
N PRO A 45 12.14 -28.73 10.02
CA PRO A 45 11.58 -29.61 9.00
C PRO A 45 10.04 -29.65 8.96
N GLU A 46 9.34 -29.46 10.08
CA GLU A 46 7.87 -29.44 10.11
C GLU A 46 7.29 -28.22 9.38
N LEU A 47 7.99 -27.08 9.43
CA LEU A 47 7.58 -25.84 8.76
C LEU A 47 7.90 -25.86 7.26
N LEU A 48 8.80 -26.73 6.82
CA LEU A 48 9.25 -26.86 5.43
C LEU A 48 8.45 -27.88 4.61
N ARG A 49 7.36 -28.44 5.16
CA ARG A 49 6.60 -29.53 4.52
C ARG A 49 5.91 -29.13 3.20
N THR A 50 5.54 -27.86 3.06
CA THR A 50 4.80 -27.36 1.87
C THR A 50 5.63 -26.31 1.15
N ALA A 51 6.40 -26.75 0.15
CA ALA A 51 7.23 -25.87 -0.66
C ALA A 51 6.45 -25.25 -1.84
N TYR A 52 6.73 -23.98 -2.08
CA TYR A 52 6.16 -23.22 -3.20
C TYR A 52 7.30 -22.70 -4.07
N GLN A 53 7.17 -22.88 -5.38
CA GLN A 53 8.13 -22.40 -6.38
C GLN A 53 7.57 -21.16 -7.08
N LEU A 54 8.40 -20.14 -7.24
CA LEU A 54 8.03 -18.96 -8.02
C LEU A 54 7.90 -19.35 -9.49
N HIS A 55 6.71 -19.12 -10.05
CA HIS A 55 6.35 -19.51 -11.42
C HIS A 55 6.27 -18.30 -12.34
N ALA A 56 5.67 -17.20 -11.90
CA ALA A 56 5.59 -15.99 -12.69
C ALA A 56 5.72 -14.71 -11.84
N VAL A 57 6.26 -13.66 -12.46
CA VAL A 57 6.39 -12.33 -11.87
C VAL A 57 5.87 -11.31 -12.86
N VAL A 58 4.85 -10.57 -12.46
CA VAL A 58 4.34 -9.41 -13.20
C VAL A 58 5.13 -8.20 -12.74
N VAL A 59 5.79 -7.52 -13.67
CA VAL A 59 6.54 -6.29 -13.39
C VAL A 59 5.79 -5.12 -14.00
N HIS A 60 5.77 -4.02 -13.26
CA HIS A 60 5.20 -2.75 -13.68
C HIS A 60 6.29 -1.68 -13.65
N GLU A 61 6.42 -0.93 -14.75
CA GLU A 61 7.27 0.25 -14.87
C GLU A 61 6.42 1.48 -15.13
N GLY A 62 6.48 2.47 -14.24
CA GLY A 62 5.70 3.70 -14.39
C GLY A 62 4.93 4.08 -13.14
N GLN A 63 3.90 4.89 -13.32
CA GLN A 63 3.07 5.42 -12.25
C GLN A 63 1.87 4.51 -11.97
N ALA A 64 1.30 4.57 -10.76
CA ALA A 64 0.15 3.73 -10.39
C ALA A 64 -1.06 3.85 -11.34
N SER A 65 -1.26 5.02 -11.96
CA SER A 65 -2.35 5.28 -12.91
C SER A 65 -2.02 4.93 -14.36
N ALA A 66 -0.74 4.80 -14.72
CA ALA A 66 -0.28 4.57 -16.08
C ALA A 66 1.16 4.06 -16.07
N GLY A 67 1.40 2.96 -16.77
CA GLY A 67 2.73 2.41 -16.93
C GLY A 67 2.70 1.21 -17.84
N HIS A 68 3.87 0.59 -17.98
CA HIS A 68 4.10 -0.55 -18.84
C HIS A 68 4.16 -1.83 -18.02
N TYR A 69 3.54 -2.90 -18.53
CA TYR A 69 3.50 -4.19 -17.86
C TYR A 69 4.17 -5.24 -18.72
N TRP A 70 5.08 -5.99 -18.11
CA TRP A 70 5.61 -7.21 -18.70
C TRP A 70 5.63 -8.32 -17.65
N VAL A 71 5.85 -9.54 -18.12
CA VAL A 71 5.79 -10.73 -17.28
C VAL A 71 7.02 -11.58 -17.49
N TYR A 72 7.59 -12.06 -16.38
CA TYR A 72 8.52 -13.17 -16.38
C TYR A 72 7.77 -14.45 -16.08
N ILE A 73 7.85 -15.45 -16.95
CA ILE A 73 7.32 -16.78 -16.70
C ILE A 73 8.47 -17.77 -16.69
N ARG A 74 8.48 -18.63 -15.69
CA ARG A 74 9.39 -19.77 -15.63
C ARG A 74 8.86 -20.87 -16.54
N ASP A 75 9.61 -21.13 -17.59
CA ASP A 75 9.37 -22.26 -18.48
C ASP A 75 10.43 -23.34 -18.21
N HIS A 76 10.01 -24.43 -17.57
CA HIS A 76 10.88 -25.51 -17.10
C HIS A 76 12.03 -24.97 -16.21
N ASN A 77 13.23 -24.87 -16.76
CA ASN A 77 14.46 -24.44 -16.09
C ASN A 77 14.98 -23.08 -16.58
N CYS A 78 14.22 -22.36 -17.39
CA CYS A 78 14.61 -21.04 -17.88
C CYS A 78 13.53 -19.98 -17.61
N TRP A 79 13.96 -18.74 -17.39
CA TRP A 79 13.05 -17.60 -17.35
C TRP A 79 12.85 -17.06 -18.76
N ARG A 80 11.62 -16.66 -19.06
CA ARG A 80 11.26 -15.97 -20.31
C ARG A 80 10.57 -14.67 -19.97
N LYS A 81 11.01 -13.58 -20.60
CA LYS A 81 10.42 -12.24 -20.51
C LYS A 81 9.42 -12.08 -21.65
N TYR A 82 8.17 -11.81 -21.28
CA TYR A 82 7.06 -11.54 -22.18
C TYR A 82 6.76 -10.05 -22.11
N ASN A 83 7.14 -9.33 -23.16
CA ASN A 83 7.01 -7.89 -23.27
C ASN A 83 6.30 -7.53 -24.58
N ASP A 84 4.99 -7.37 -24.53
CA ASP A 84 4.10 -7.22 -25.68
C ASP A 84 4.33 -8.29 -26.76
N VAL A 85 4.77 -7.87 -27.96
CA VAL A 85 5.05 -8.74 -29.11
C VAL A 85 6.40 -9.45 -28.99
N GLN A 86 7.24 -9.09 -28.01
CA GLN A 86 8.58 -9.63 -27.84
C GLN A 86 8.61 -10.69 -26.73
N VAL A 87 9.11 -11.88 -27.08
CA VAL A 87 9.39 -12.94 -26.11
C VAL A 87 10.86 -13.28 -26.19
N SER A 88 11.58 -13.11 -25.08
CA SER A 88 13.01 -13.38 -24.98
C SER A 88 13.34 -14.30 -23.81
N LYS A 89 14.44 -15.05 -23.92
CA LYS A 89 15.00 -15.76 -22.76
C LYS A 89 15.65 -14.75 -21.83
N SER A 90 15.49 -14.95 -20.53
CA SER A 90 16.01 -14.06 -19.48
C SER A 90 16.65 -14.88 -18.35
N SER A 91 17.47 -14.23 -17.53
CA SER A 91 18.12 -14.85 -16.38
C SER A 91 17.42 -14.48 -15.07
N TRP A 92 17.78 -15.20 -13.99
CA TRP A 92 17.27 -14.86 -12.66
C TRP A 92 17.74 -13.49 -12.20
N GLU A 93 18.97 -13.11 -12.54
CA GLU A 93 19.58 -11.83 -12.17
C GLU A 93 18.83 -10.66 -12.82
N GLU A 94 18.48 -10.77 -14.10
CA GLU A 94 17.68 -9.74 -14.80
C GLU A 94 16.28 -9.63 -14.18
N LEU A 95 15.60 -10.76 -13.94
CA LEU A 95 14.30 -10.77 -13.27
C LEU A 95 14.39 -10.09 -11.91
N GLN A 96 15.38 -10.46 -11.10
CA GLN A 96 15.57 -9.92 -9.76
C GLN A 96 15.83 -8.41 -9.80
N GLN A 97 16.63 -7.93 -10.76
CA GLN A 97 16.92 -6.52 -10.95
C GLN A 97 15.65 -5.71 -11.28
N ASP A 98 14.82 -6.21 -12.21
CA ASP A 98 13.56 -5.56 -12.59
C ASP A 98 12.47 -5.67 -11.50
N SER A 99 12.56 -6.68 -10.64
CA SER A 99 11.49 -7.04 -9.69
C SER A 99 11.65 -6.47 -8.28
N LEU A 100 12.89 -6.33 -7.77
CA LEU A 100 13.14 -5.93 -6.38
C LEU A 100 12.70 -4.48 -6.08
N GLY A 101 12.60 -3.64 -7.11
CA GLY A 101 12.36 -2.21 -6.96
C GLY A 101 13.64 -1.44 -6.62
N GLY A 102 13.67 -0.16 -6.99
CA GLY A 102 14.80 0.75 -6.74
C GLY A 102 15.69 1.03 -7.96
N GLN A 103 15.55 0.28 -9.05
CA GLN A 103 16.21 0.57 -10.34
C GLN A 103 15.16 0.69 -11.46
N ASN A 104 15.40 1.60 -12.41
CA ASN A 104 14.60 1.78 -13.64
C ASN A 104 13.10 2.05 -13.45
N ASN A 105 12.65 2.53 -12.28
CA ASN A 105 11.24 2.77 -11.99
C ASN A 105 10.32 1.54 -12.23
N ALA A 106 10.91 0.34 -12.18
CA ALA A 106 10.24 -0.94 -12.34
C ALA A 106 10.16 -1.66 -10.99
N SER A 107 9.05 -2.34 -10.73
CA SER A 107 8.88 -3.16 -9.53
C SER A 107 7.93 -4.33 -9.80
N ALA A 108 8.13 -5.43 -9.09
CA ALA A 108 7.20 -6.54 -9.16
C ALA A 108 5.84 -6.12 -8.58
N TYR A 109 4.82 -6.15 -9.43
CA TYR A 109 3.42 -5.88 -9.07
C TYR A 109 2.73 -7.13 -8.53
N CYS A 110 3.06 -8.32 -9.05
CA CYS A 110 2.44 -9.58 -8.63
C CYS A 110 3.43 -10.75 -8.73
N LEU A 111 3.49 -11.57 -7.67
CA LEU A 111 4.27 -12.80 -7.62
C LEU A 111 3.33 -14.00 -7.58
N MET A 112 3.49 -14.92 -8.53
CA MET A 112 2.69 -16.13 -8.63
C MET A 112 3.54 -17.34 -8.27
N TYR A 113 3.13 -18.04 -7.23
CA TYR A 113 3.80 -19.24 -6.73
C TYR A 113 2.95 -20.49 -7.00
N THR A 114 3.62 -21.60 -7.30
CA THR A 114 2.99 -22.90 -7.53
C THR A 114 3.50 -23.93 -6.53
N ASP A 115 2.64 -24.85 -6.11
CA ASP A 115 2.99 -25.93 -5.19
C ASP A 115 3.94 -26.92 -5.89
N THR A 116 5.13 -27.11 -5.33
CA THR A 116 6.17 -27.98 -5.92
C THR A 116 5.71 -29.43 -6.03
N ASN A 117 4.83 -29.89 -5.14
CA ASN A 117 4.32 -31.25 -5.15
C ASN A 117 3.34 -31.51 -6.31
N ARG A 118 2.87 -30.44 -6.97
CA ARG A 118 1.90 -30.47 -8.06
C ARG A 118 2.50 -30.14 -9.42
N HIS A 119 3.83 -30.22 -9.56
CA HIS A 119 4.56 -29.89 -10.79
C HIS A 119 4.01 -30.60 -12.06
N ARG A 120 3.52 -31.84 -11.91
CA ARG A 120 2.91 -32.62 -13.00
C ARG A 120 1.63 -32.02 -13.59
N LEU A 121 0.92 -31.15 -12.87
CA LEU A 121 -0.26 -30.45 -13.39
C LEU A 121 0.12 -29.36 -14.40
N LEU A 122 1.31 -28.77 -14.25
CA LEU A 122 1.80 -27.70 -15.12
C LEU A 122 2.54 -28.25 -16.33
N TYR A 123 3.22 -29.40 -16.17
CA TYR A 123 4.01 -30.04 -17.23
C TYR A 123 3.65 -31.53 -17.33
N PRO A 124 2.55 -31.89 -18.02
CA PRO A 124 2.01 -33.26 -17.98
C PRO A 124 2.85 -34.34 -18.71
N ASN A 125 3.77 -33.97 -19.62
CA ASN A 125 4.35 -34.91 -20.60
C ASN A 125 5.89 -35.11 -20.59
N ASN A 126 6.65 -34.51 -19.67
CA ASN A 126 8.12 -34.59 -19.72
C ASN A 126 8.71 -35.64 -18.78
N ASN A 127 8.49 -36.92 -19.08
CA ASN A 127 9.20 -38.03 -18.41
C ASN A 127 10.48 -38.47 -19.14
N ASN A 128 10.97 -37.78 -20.18
CA ASN A 128 12.26 -38.11 -20.79
C ASN A 128 13.07 -36.84 -21.12
N ASP A 129 14.26 -36.78 -20.54
CA ASP A 129 15.33 -35.85 -20.91
C ASP A 129 15.64 -35.97 -22.41
N GLY A 130 15.47 -34.88 -23.17
CA GLY A 130 16.10 -34.71 -24.49
C GLY A 130 15.23 -34.88 -25.74
N VAL A 131 13.95 -34.49 -25.73
CA VAL A 131 13.13 -34.43 -26.97
C VAL A 131 12.99 -32.98 -27.45
N THR A 132 13.32 -32.76 -28.72
CA THR A 132 13.29 -31.48 -29.45
C THR A 132 11.91 -30.83 -29.50
N ASP A 133 11.87 -29.50 -29.34
CA ASP A 133 10.68 -28.64 -29.23
C ASP A 133 9.57 -28.85 -30.29
N ASN A 134 9.89 -29.44 -31.45
CA ASN A 134 8.93 -29.63 -32.55
C ASN A 134 7.95 -30.78 -32.37
N ASP A 135 8.32 -31.87 -31.69
CA ASP A 135 7.42 -33.02 -31.52
C ASP A 135 6.30 -32.73 -30.51
N ASN A 136 6.57 -31.87 -29.51
CA ASN A 136 5.59 -31.44 -28.52
C ASN A 136 4.50 -30.51 -29.10
N LEU A 137 4.82 -29.68 -30.11
CA LEU A 137 3.84 -28.74 -30.66
C LEU A 137 2.72 -29.45 -31.43
N HIS A 138 3.06 -30.52 -32.16
CA HIS A 138 2.07 -31.32 -32.89
C HIS A 138 1.10 -32.03 -31.92
N ASP A 139 1.63 -32.58 -30.82
CA ASP A 139 0.83 -33.20 -29.77
C ASP A 139 -0.08 -32.19 -29.04
N LEU A 140 0.40 -30.96 -28.79
CA LEU A 140 -0.41 -29.90 -28.16
C LEU A 140 -1.56 -29.43 -29.05
N LEU A 141 -1.34 -29.33 -30.37
CA LEU A 141 -2.40 -28.98 -31.32
C LEU A 141 -3.49 -30.05 -31.37
N GLN A 142 -3.12 -31.34 -31.24
CA GLN A 142 -4.08 -32.44 -31.21
C GLN A 142 -4.96 -32.46 -29.95
N ILE A 143 -4.52 -31.84 -28.84
CA ILE A 143 -5.33 -31.68 -27.61
C ILE A 143 -6.48 -30.69 -27.80
N LEU A 144 -6.32 -29.72 -28.71
CA LEU A 144 -7.36 -28.71 -28.95
C LEU A 144 -8.60 -29.33 -29.61
N PRO A 145 -9.82 -28.85 -29.32
CA PRO A 145 -11.01 -29.19 -30.09
C PRO A 145 -10.84 -28.93 -31.59
N ILE A 146 -11.43 -29.79 -32.43
CA ILE A 146 -11.28 -29.76 -33.90
C ILE A 146 -11.57 -28.38 -34.50
N GLN A 147 -12.56 -27.66 -33.97
CA GLN A 147 -12.90 -26.30 -34.44
C GLN A 147 -11.76 -25.30 -34.23
N LEU A 148 -11.04 -25.39 -33.10
CA LEU A 148 -9.90 -24.52 -32.81
C LEU A 148 -8.66 -24.93 -33.62
N GLN A 149 -8.47 -26.23 -33.86
CA GLN A 149 -7.43 -26.72 -34.76
C GLN A 149 -7.60 -26.14 -36.17
N GLU A 150 -8.81 -26.18 -36.70
CA GLU A 150 -9.12 -25.64 -38.03
C GLU A 150 -8.94 -24.12 -38.08
N TYR A 151 -9.35 -23.40 -37.02
CA TYR A 151 -9.11 -21.96 -36.90
C TYR A 151 -7.61 -21.62 -36.96
N VAL A 152 -6.77 -22.28 -36.16
CA VAL A 152 -5.31 -22.08 -36.16
C VAL A 152 -4.71 -22.39 -37.54
N LYS A 153 -5.18 -23.45 -38.19
CA LYS A 153 -4.72 -23.82 -39.53
C LYS A 153 -5.06 -22.76 -40.57
N GLN A 154 -6.28 -22.23 -40.55
CA GLN A 154 -6.73 -21.19 -41.46
C GLN A 154 -5.97 -19.87 -41.26
N ASP A 155 -5.73 -19.48 -40.00
CA ASP A 155 -4.97 -18.27 -39.66
C ASP A 155 -3.51 -18.37 -40.13
N ASN A 156 -2.86 -19.52 -39.89
CA ASN A 156 -1.51 -19.79 -40.39
C ASN A 156 -1.43 -19.77 -41.93
N MET A 157 -2.46 -20.29 -42.62
CA MET A 157 -2.54 -20.22 -44.08
C MET A 157 -2.68 -18.77 -44.57
N ALA A 158 -3.53 -17.97 -43.92
CA ALA A 158 -3.71 -16.56 -44.26
C ALA A 158 -2.40 -15.77 -44.06
N PHE A 159 -1.64 -16.07 -43.00
CA PHE A 159 -0.32 -15.46 -42.76
C PHE A 159 0.70 -15.85 -43.84
N GLN A 160 0.73 -17.12 -44.27
CA GLN A 160 1.60 -17.55 -45.39
C GLN A 160 1.24 -16.85 -46.70
N GLU A 161 -0.05 -16.65 -46.96
CA GLU A 161 -0.50 -15.86 -48.11
C GLU A 161 -0.06 -14.40 -47.99
N GLU A 162 -0.13 -13.80 -46.80
CA GLU A 162 0.35 -12.44 -46.55
C GLU A 162 1.84 -12.30 -46.86
N ILE A 163 2.67 -13.24 -46.39
CA ILE A 163 4.11 -13.32 -46.71
C ILE A 163 4.30 -13.40 -48.22
N SER A 164 3.59 -14.32 -48.89
CA SER A 164 3.71 -14.52 -50.34
C SER A 164 3.32 -13.26 -51.13
N ARG A 165 2.28 -12.54 -50.70
CA ARG A 165 1.84 -11.27 -51.31
C ARG A 165 2.89 -10.18 -51.13
N TRP A 166 3.54 -10.12 -49.96
CA TRP A 166 4.63 -9.19 -49.67
C TRP A 166 5.86 -9.45 -50.55
N GLU A 167 6.29 -10.70 -50.66
CA GLU A 167 7.44 -11.11 -51.49
C GLU A 167 7.19 -10.79 -52.98
N ASN A 168 5.98 -11.08 -53.48
CA ASN A 168 5.59 -10.78 -54.86
C ASN A 168 5.61 -9.27 -55.17
N ARG A 169 5.23 -8.41 -54.22
CA ARG A 169 5.36 -6.94 -54.39
C ARG A 169 6.82 -6.51 -54.48
N GLY A 170 7.70 -7.09 -53.66
CA GLY A 170 9.14 -6.82 -53.70
C GLY A 170 9.78 -7.22 -55.04
N SER A 171 9.33 -8.35 -55.63
CA SER A 171 9.86 -8.83 -56.91
C SER A 171 9.43 -7.99 -58.12
N ILE A 172 8.23 -7.38 -58.09
CA ILE A 172 7.75 -6.48 -59.17
C ILE A 172 8.50 -5.15 -59.15
N GLN A 173 8.88 -4.66 -57.96
CA GLN A 173 9.59 -3.40 -57.78
C GLN A 173 11.07 -3.47 -58.22
N ALA A 174 11.69 -4.65 -58.16
CA ALA A 174 13.08 -4.88 -58.60
C ALA A 174 13.24 -5.03 -60.14
N ALA A 175 12.19 -5.41 -60.87
CA ALA A 175 12.26 -5.69 -62.31
C ALA A 175 12.13 -4.42 -63.21
N ALA A 176 11.84 -3.25 -62.65
CA ALA A 176 11.42 -2.07 -63.41
C ALA A 176 12.52 -1.01 -63.69
N CYS A 177 13.80 -1.26 -63.38
CA CYS A 177 14.87 -0.26 -63.60
C CYS A 177 16.20 -0.88 -64.09
N PRO A 178 16.65 -0.59 -65.33
CA PRO A 178 18.03 -0.87 -65.76
C PRO A 178 18.79 0.43 -66.03
N VAL A 179 19.80 0.78 -65.22
CA VAL A 179 20.76 1.85 -65.54
C VAL A 179 22.19 1.45 -65.08
N PRO A 180 23.25 1.74 -65.88
CA PRO A 180 24.46 0.94 -65.95
C PRO A 180 25.62 1.36 -65.01
N ILE A 181 26.53 0.41 -64.81
CA ILE A 181 27.70 0.47 -63.93
C ILE A 181 28.87 1.22 -64.61
N VAL A 182 29.47 2.20 -63.91
CA VAL A 182 30.83 2.70 -64.18
C VAL A 182 31.66 2.53 -62.88
N PRO A 183 32.89 1.96 -62.92
CA PRO A 183 33.62 1.55 -61.71
C PRO A 183 34.80 2.47 -61.33
N GLN A 184 35.00 2.68 -60.03
CA GLN A 184 36.25 3.02 -59.29
C GLN A 184 35.87 3.27 -57.81
N GLN A 185 36.56 2.93 -56.73
CA GLN A 185 37.81 2.22 -56.41
C GLN A 185 37.77 1.86 -54.90
N GLN A 186 38.69 1.00 -54.44
CA GLN A 186 38.68 0.18 -53.22
C GLN A 186 38.69 0.86 -51.82
N GLN A 187 37.94 0.21 -50.89
CA GLN A 187 38.23 -0.17 -49.47
C GLN A 187 38.46 0.95 -48.41
N THR A 188 37.85 0.95 -47.20
CA THR A 188 37.59 -0.14 -46.23
C THR A 188 36.42 0.18 -45.26
N SER A 189 35.68 -0.89 -44.88
CA SER A 189 34.84 -1.22 -43.71
C SER A 189 34.67 -0.23 -42.53
N HIS A 190 33.55 -0.14 -41.78
CA HIS A 190 32.22 -0.77 -41.78
C HIS A 190 31.33 0.10 -40.86
N SER A 191 30.21 0.64 -41.35
CA SER A 191 29.05 1.01 -40.53
C SER A 191 27.82 1.12 -41.44
N SER A 192 26.67 0.59 -41.01
CA SER A 192 25.38 1.02 -41.56
C SER A 192 24.21 0.66 -40.63
N ARG A 193 23.75 1.68 -39.89
CA ARG A 193 22.32 2.09 -39.89
C ARG A 193 21.90 2.23 -41.36
N GLY A 194 20.69 1.94 -41.84
CA GLY A 194 19.36 1.82 -41.28
C GLY A 194 18.42 2.27 -42.41
N ALA A 195 17.18 1.76 -42.50
CA ALA A 195 16.17 2.36 -43.36
C ALA A 195 14.77 2.03 -42.84
N VAL A 196 14.08 3.08 -42.42
CA VAL A 196 12.67 3.14 -42.01
C VAL A 196 11.80 3.47 -43.24
N PRO A 197 10.54 3.02 -43.29
CA PRO A 197 9.44 3.78 -43.92
C PRO A 197 8.34 4.19 -42.91
N PRO A 198 7.43 5.12 -43.30
CA PRO A 198 6.92 6.20 -42.44
C PRO A 198 5.38 6.09 -42.15
N PRO A 199 4.61 7.17 -41.84
CA PRO A 199 4.40 7.72 -40.50
C PRO A 199 2.91 7.85 -40.11
N THR A 200 2.59 7.89 -38.81
CA THR A 200 1.52 8.76 -38.28
C THR A 200 1.89 9.13 -36.85
N ALA A 201 2.31 10.38 -36.70
CA ALA A 201 2.71 11.05 -35.46
C ALA A 201 1.45 11.70 -34.79
N PRO A 202 1.52 12.41 -33.63
CA PRO A 202 2.74 12.91 -33.00
C PRO A 202 2.76 13.06 -31.45
N ASN A 203 3.97 13.38 -30.95
CA ASN A 203 4.32 14.17 -29.74
C ASN A 203 4.59 13.47 -28.40
N SER A 204 5.89 13.20 -28.19
CA SER A 204 6.81 13.58 -27.08
C SER A 204 6.29 14.57 -26.00
N PRO A 205 6.88 14.68 -24.77
CA PRO A 205 8.30 14.47 -24.49
C PRO A 205 8.70 13.80 -23.14
N THR A 206 9.92 13.28 -23.19
CA THR A 206 10.88 13.15 -22.09
C THR A 206 10.82 14.38 -21.17
N THR A 207 10.52 14.18 -19.88
CA THR A 207 10.87 15.14 -18.84
C THR A 207 11.46 14.35 -17.67
N ALA A 208 12.77 14.54 -17.48
CA ALA A 208 13.46 14.16 -16.27
C ALA A 208 13.01 15.09 -15.15
N THR A 209 12.61 14.53 -14.01
CA THR A 209 12.64 15.25 -12.74
C THR A 209 12.70 14.24 -11.61
N ALA A 210 13.73 14.42 -10.78
CA ALA A 210 13.88 13.76 -9.50
C ALA A 210 12.60 13.98 -8.67
N ALA A 211 12.00 12.89 -8.18
CA ALA A 211 10.93 12.97 -7.21
C ALA A 211 11.32 12.09 -6.03
N LEU A 212 11.55 12.80 -4.94
CA LEU A 212 11.93 12.35 -3.61
C LEU A 212 11.07 11.17 -3.12
N ASP A 213 11.75 10.25 -2.44
CA ASP A 213 11.21 9.18 -1.63
C ASP A 213 10.13 9.69 -0.66
N GLN A 214 8.85 9.62 -1.03
CA GLN A 214 7.76 10.05 -0.15
C GLN A 214 6.48 9.19 -0.27
N GLU A 215 6.57 7.96 -0.77
CA GLU A 215 5.42 7.04 -0.81
C GLU A 215 5.75 5.69 -0.15
N ASN A 216 6.00 5.73 1.17
CA ASN A 216 6.05 4.51 1.98
C ASN A 216 5.22 4.63 3.27
N LEU A 217 3.96 5.05 3.15
CA LEU A 217 3.07 5.12 4.33
C LEU A 217 1.63 4.64 4.14
N ASP A 218 1.17 4.24 2.96
CA ASP A 218 -0.25 3.89 2.79
C ASP A 218 -0.50 2.60 2.00
N ALA A 219 -0.25 1.44 2.61
CA ALA A 219 -0.88 0.19 2.18
C ALA A 219 -0.89 -0.92 3.24
N HIS A 220 -1.31 -0.63 4.48
CA HIS A 220 -1.76 -1.68 5.38
C HIS A 220 -3.18 -1.39 5.87
N PHE A 221 -4.04 -2.41 5.73
CA PHE A 221 -5.39 -2.45 6.25
C PHE A 221 -5.32 -2.35 7.79
N PHE A 222 -5.30 -1.13 8.33
CA PHE A 222 -5.21 -0.89 9.76
C PHE A 222 -6.63 -0.88 10.35
N VAL A 223 -7.09 -2.04 10.79
CA VAL A 223 -8.08 -2.07 11.87
C VAL A 223 -7.27 -1.79 13.13
N SER A 224 -7.41 -0.59 13.69
CA SER A 224 -6.75 -0.28 14.96
C SER A 224 -7.19 -1.29 16.02
N ILE A 225 -6.22 -2.07 16.52
CA ILE A 225 -6.43 -3.13 17.52
C ILE A 225 -6.80 -2.50 18.88
N ASP A 226 -6.47 -1.23 19.10
CA ASP A 226 -6.73 -0.48 20.34
C ASP A 226 -8.00 0.38 20.24
N THR A 227 -9.09 -0.19 19.71
CA THR A 227 -10.40 0.47 19.70
C THR A 227 -11.24 0.08 20.92
N ILE A 228 -12.18 0.94 21.31
CA ILE A 228 -13.09 0.70 22.44
C ILE A 228 -13.89 -0.59 22.20
N ILE A 229 -14.31 -0.85 20.96
CA ILE A 229 -15.00 -2.09 20.60
C ILE A 229 -14.15 -3.34 20.81
N VAL A 230 -12.85 -3.30 20.44
CA VAL A 230 -11.96 -4.46 20.57
C VAL A 230 -11.66 -4.77 22.04
N THR A 231 -11.34 -3.75 22.84
CA THR A 231 -11.07 -3.93 24.29
C THR A 231 -12.28 -4.51 25.02
N VAL A 232 -13.47 -4.01 24.72
CA VAL A 232 -14.74 -4.54 25.26
C VAL A 232 -14.98 -5.97 24.83
N MET A 233 -14.78 -6.29 23.55
CA MET A 233 -14.95 -7.65 23.04
C MET A 233 -13.95 -8.62 23.64
N GLN A 234 -12.71 -8.21 23.87
CA GLN A 234 -11.67 -9.04 24.47
C GLN A 234 -11.99 -9.42 25.90
N ASP A 235 -12.44 -8.48 26.73
CA ASP A 235 -12.93 -8.76 28.09
C ASP A 235 -14.11 -9.74 28.09
N MET A 236 -15.09 -9.52 27.19
CA MET A 236 -16.26 -10.40 27.09
C MET A 236 -15.91 -11.80 26.58
N LEU A 237 -15.04 -11.90 25.57
CA LEU A 237 -14.59 -13.16 25.00
C LEU A 237 -13.79 -13.97 26.03
N GLN A 238 -12.86 -13.32 26.76
CA GLN A 238 -12.10 -13.97 27.84
C GLN A 238 -13.01 -14.51 28.95
N LYS A 239 -14.04 -13.75 29.35
CA LYS A 239 -15.03 -14.19 30.35
C LYS A 239 -15.78 -15.45 29.90
N GLU A 240 -16.22 -15.50 28.65
CA GLU A 240 -16.94 -16.65 28.11
C GLU A 240 -16.02 -17.87 27.89
N THR A 241 -14.78 -17.66 27.46
CA THR A 241 -13.77 -18.74 27.38
C THR A 241 -13.49 -19.34 28.76
N LEU A 242 -13.30 -18.51 29.79
CA LEU A 242 -13.10 -18.98 31.17
C LEU A 242 -14.34 -19.72 31.71
N ARG A 243 -15.54 -19.23 31.39
CA ARG A 243 -16.79 -19.89 31.77
C ARG A 243 -16.91 -21.27 31.11
N ALA A 244 -16.59 -21.38 29.83
CA ALA A 244 -16.61 -22.65 29.10
C ALA A 244 -15.58 -23.64 29.67
N GLN A 245 -14.37 -23.19 30.01
CA GLN A 245 -13.34 -24.00 30.65
C GLN A 245 -13.78 -24.53 32.03
N LYS A 246 -14.46 -23.71 32.84
CA LYS A 246 -15.01 -24.14 34.14
C LYS A 246 -16.09 -25.21 33.97
N LEU A 247 -16.96 -25.06 32.97
CA LEU A 247 -18.02 -26.03 32.67
C LEU A 247 -17.46 -27.36 32.16
N THR A 248 -16.44 -27.34 31.29
CA THR A 248 -15.77 -28.57 30.82
C THR A 248 -14.98 -29.25 31.94
N ALA A 249 -14.30 -28.50 32.80
CA ALA A 249 -13.62 -29.05 33.98
C ALA A 249 -14.60 -29.68 34.98
N ALA A 250 -15.74 -29.04 35.24
CA ALA A 250 -16.79 -29.57 36.10
C ALA A 250 -17.41 -30.86 35.52
N ALA A 251 -17.64 -30.91 34.20
CA ALA A 251 -18.15 -32.10 33.53
C ALA A 251 -17.14 -33.26 33.55
N ALA A 252 -15.84 -32.98 33.37
CA ALA A 252 -14.77 -33.97 33.48
C ALA A 252 -14.65 -34.52 34.91
N ALA A 253 -14.72 -33.66 35.92
CA ALA A 253 -14.70 -34.07 37.33
C ALA A 253 -15.93 -34.91 37.71
N ALA A 254 -17.12 -34.57 37.18
CA ALA A 254 -18.32 -35.38 37.37
C ALA A 254 -18.19 -36.76 36.70
N ALA A 255 -17.61 -36.84 35.50
CA ALA A 255 -17.36 -38.10 34.80
C ALA A 255 -16.33 -38.99 35.54
N ASP A 256 -15.27 -38.40 36.10
CA ASP A 256 -14.26 -39.11 36.88
C ASP A 256 -14.82 -39.65 38.20
N ASN A 257 -15.71 -38.90 38.86
CA ASN A 257 -16.43 -39.37 40.06
C ASN A 257 -17.38 -40.53 39.75
N VAL A 258 -18.05 -40.51 38.59
CA VAL A 258 -18.91 -41.61 38.13
C VAL A 258 -18.08 -42.85 37.76
N ALA A 259 -16.89 -42.67 37.17
CA ALA A 259 -15.98 -43.76 36.86
C ALA A 259 -15.42 -44.43 38.13
N LYS A 260 -14.99 -43.64 39.13
CA LYS A 260 -14.54 -44.16 40.43
C LYS A 260 -15.63 -44.89 41.20
N ALA A 261 -16.87 -44.38 41.16
CA ALA A 261 -18.02 -45.05 41.76
C ALA A 261 -18.41 -46.37 41.05
N ALA A 262 -17.94 -46.61 39.83
CA ALA A 262 -18.16 -47.85 39.09
C ALA A 262 -17.05 -48.90 39.35
N GLU A 263 -15.87 -48.49 39.81
CA GLU A 263 -14.77 -49.40 40.19
C GLU A 263 -14.92 -49.93 41.64
N ASP A 264 -15.45 -49.11 42.56
CA ASP A 264 -15.82 -49.54 43.90
C ASP A 264 -17.20 -50.23 43.87
N GLY A 265 -17.21 -51.51 43.49
CA GLY A 265 -18.42 -52.32 43.44
C GLY A 265 -19.05 -52.56 44.82
N ASP A 266 -19.90 -51.65 45.28
CA ASP A 266 -20.99 -51.99 46.20
C ASP A 266 -22.20 -51.07 45.96
N ALA A 267 -23.32 -51.69 45.57
CA ALA A 267 -24.54 -50.99 45.19
C ALA A 267 -25.51 -50.86 46.36
N ALA A 268 -25.95 -49.64 46.68
CA ALA A 268 -27.24 -49.41 47.32
C ALA A 268 -27.87 -48.09 46.84
N PRO A 269 -29.19 -48.07 46.51
CA PRO A 269 -29.89 -46.86 46.15
C PRO A 269 -30.39 -46.17 47.42
N VAL A 270 -29.90 -44.97 47.73
CA VAL A 270 -30.50 -44.11 48.75
C VAL A 270 -31.18 -42.93 48.06
N ALA A 271 -32.50 -42.96 48.07
CA ALA A 271 -33.36 -41.83 47.76
C ALA A 271 -33.27 -40.77 48.87
N GLY A 272 -33.24 -39.48 48.48
CA GLY A 272 -33.55 -38.36 49.37
C GLY A 272 -32.43 -37.32 49.49
N GLY A 273 -32.51 -36.28 48.66
CA GLY A 273 -31.66 -35.10 48.76
C GLY A 273 -32.08 -34.04 47.76
N SER A 274 -33.04 -33.20 48.16
CA SER A 274 -33.43 -32.01 47.42
C SER A 274 -32.24 -31.04 47.31
N THR A 275 -31.67 -30.91 46.12
CA THR A 275 -30.93 -29.70 45.75
C THR A 275 -31.66 -29.07 44.58
N ASP A 276 -32.31 -27.96 44.90
CA ASP A 276 -32.87 -27.00 43.95
C ASP A 276 -31.72 -26.41 43.13
N SER A 277 -31.34 -27.13 42.06
CA SER A 277 -30.43 -26.64 41.04
C SER A 277 -31.01 -27.02 39.69
N SER A 278 -31.96 -26.20 39.23
CA SER A 278 -32.35 -26.17 37.82
C SER A 278 -31.06 -26.22 36.97
N PRO A 279 -30.92 -27.16 36.02
CA PRO A 279 -29.73 -27.23 35.20
C PRO A 279 -29.58 -25.89 34.48
N GLN A 280 -28.55 -25.11 34.82
CA GLN A 280 -28.24 -23.87 34.11
C GLN A 280 -28.08 -24.24 32.63
N LYS A 281 -29.04 -23.81 31.81
CA LYS A 281 -29.06 -24.08 30.36
C LYS A 281 -27.73 -23.62 29.79
N VAL A 282 -26.92 -24.56 29.30
CA VAL A 282 -25.63 -24.24 28.66
C VAL A 282 -25.94 -23.37 27.43
N PRO A 283 -25.47 -22.12 27.40
CA PRO A 283 -25.78 -21.23 26.28
C PRO A 283 -25.15 -21.79 25.01
N THR A 284 -25.92 -21.75 23.92
CA THR A 284 -25.44 -22.17 22.61
C THR A 284 -24.37 -21.21 22.10
N ILE A 285 -23.49 -21.68 21.22
CA ILE A 285 -22.47 -20.84 20.56
C ILE A 285 -23.11 -19.61 19.89
N TYR A 286 -24.32 -19.77 19.33
CA TYR A 286 -25.07 -18.66 18.75
C TYR A 286 -25.48 -17.61 19.80
N GLU A 287 -26.04 -18.03 20.94
CA GLU A 287 -26.43 -17.13 22.03
C GLU A 287 -25.21 -16.38 22.61
N VAL A 288 -24.07 -17.05 22.76
CA VAL A 288 -22.81 -16.44 23.21
C VAL A 288 -22.33 -15.38 22.21
N THR A 289 -22.26 -15.71 20.92
CA THR A 289 -21.82 -14.77 19.88
C THR A 289 -22.72 -13.52 19.84
N ILE A 290 -24.04 -13.68 19.87
CA ILE A 290 -24.97 -12.55 19.85
C ILE A 290 -24.86 -11.71 21.13
N SER A 291 -24.67 -12.34 22.30
CA SER A 291 -24.47 -11.62 23.56
C SER A 291 -23.22 -10.74 23.53
N ILE A 292 -22.10 -11.25 23.02
CA ILE A 292 -20.86 -10.47 22.86
C ILE A 292 -21.08 -9.28 21.92
N LEU A 293 -21.71 -9.52 20.77
CA LEU A 293 -21.98 -8.47 19.78
C LEU A 293 -22.89 -7.38 20.37
N HIS A 294 -24.05 -7.73 20.94
CA HIS A 294 -24.96 -6.73 21.51
C HIS A 294 -24.33 -5.96 22.70
N GLY A 295 -23.63 -6.67 23.60
CA GLY A 295 -22.97 -6.02 24.75
C GLY A 295 -21.87 -5.05 24.33
N SER A 296 -21.14 -5.37 23.24
CA SER A 296 -20.13 -4.47 22.68
C SER A 296 -20.75 -3.19 22.10
N VAL A 297 -21.81 -3.31 21.32
CA VAL A 297 -22.51 -2.17 20.71
C VAL A 297 -23.18 -1.28 21.76
N GLU A 298 -23.74 -1.87 22.82
CA GLU A 298 -24.34 -1.11 23.92
C GLU A 298 -23.29 -0.28 24.67
N LYS A 299 -22.12 -0.86 24.95
CA LYS A 299 -21.00 -0.16 25.60
C LYS A 299 -20.46 0.98 24.74
N ILE A 300 -20.31 0.79 23.44
CA ILE A 300 -19.93 1.86 22.50
C ILE A 300 -20.97 2.97 22.49
N SER A 301 -22.26 2.62 22.49
CA SER A 301 -23.35 3.60 22.53
C SER A 301 -23.35 4.43 23.81
N LYS A 302 -22.99 3.83 24.95
CA LYS A 302 -22.79 4.55 26.23
C LYS A 302 -21.55 5.44 26.17
N ALA A 303 -20.44 4.94 25.62
CA ALA A 303 -19.21 5.70 25.45
C ALA A 303 -19.42 6.94 24.56
N ALA A 304 -20.10 6.79 23.42
CA ALA A 304 -20.43 7.90 22.54
C ALA A 304 -21.20 9.03 23.26
N LYS A 305 -22.22 8.67 24.07
CA LYS A 305 -22.98 9.65 24.87
C LYS A 305 -22.12 10.36 25.90
N HIS A 306 -21.20 9.64 26.57
CA HIS A 306 -20.28 10.23 27.53
C HIS A 306 -19.36 11.25 26.85
N TYR A 307 -18.73 10.85 25.73
CA TYR A 307 -17.76 11.72 25.07
C TYR A 307 -18.39 12.92 24.37
N ALA A 308 -19.64 12.82 23.90
CA ALA A 308 -20.39 13.96 23.37
C ALA A 308 -20.53 15.13 24.38
N THR A 309 -20.35 14.87 25.68
CA THR A 309 -20.42 15.90 26.73
C THR A 309 -19.06 16.46 27.15
N VAL A 310 -17.95 15.81 26.77
CA VAL A 310 -16.60 16.10 27.32
C VAL A 310 -15.64 16.66 26.27
N SER A 311 -15.71 16.23 24.99
CA SER A 311 -14.85 16.76 23.92
C SER A 311 -15.37 16.42 22.52
N ASN A 312 -14.94 17.18 21.49
CA ASN A 312 -15.28 16.94 20.08
C ASN A 312 -14.35 15.93 19.36
N LEU A 313 -13.35 15.35 20.05
CA LEU A 313 -12.41 14.38 19.48
C LEU A 313 -12.80 12.88 19.46
N PRO A 314 -13.91 12.39 20.05
CA PRO A 314 -14.09 10.95 20.29
C PRO A 314 -14.40 10.13 19.04
N SER A 315 -14.70 10.79 17.92
CA SER A 315 -14.84 10.13 16.62
C SER A 315 -13.55 9.44 16.19
N LEU A 316 -12.37 9.87 16.67
CA LEU A 316 -11.07 9.22 16.40
C LEU A 316 -10.86 7.86 17.07
N LEU A 317 -11.60 7.60 18.15
CA LEU A 317 -11.31 6.48 19.05
C LEU A 317 -11.91 5.17 18.55
N ASP A 318 -13.02 5.24 17.82
CA ASP A 318 -13.77 4.06 17.42
C ASP A 318 -14.70 4.36 16.23
N PHE A 319 -14.70 3.46 15.24
CA PHE A 319 -15.60 3.55 14.09
C PHE A 319 -17.07 3.60 14.51
N GLY A 320 -17.45 2.86 15.56
CA GLY A 320 -18.81 2.87 16.09
C GLY A 320 -19.21 4.22 16.67
N ILE A 321 -18.30 4.92 17.35
CA ILE A 321 -18.56 6.29 17.85
C ILE A 321 -18.66 7.27 16.68
N PHE A 322 -17.74 7.18 15.72
CA PHE A 322 -17.81 7.95 14.47
C PHE A 322 -19.15 7.76 13.77
N MET A 323 -19.63 6.52 13.64
CA MET A 323 -20.91 6.22 13.02
C MET A 323 -22.10 6.76 13.81
N LEU A 324 -22.09 6.71 15.15
CA LEU A 324 -23.15 7.27 15.97
C LEU A 324 -23.22 8.80 15.87
N HIS A 325 -22.08 9.48 15.86
CA HIS A 325 -22.03 10.93 15.66
C HIS A 325 -22.39 11.36 14.24
N SER A 326 -21.98 10.55 13.25
CA SER A 326 -22.32 10.78 11.84
C SER A 326 -23.77 10.46 11.53
N SER A 327 -24.45 9.64 12.34
CA SER A 327 -25.88 9.29 12.23
C SER A 327 -26.39 8.94 10.80
N PRO A 328 -25.74 8.04 10.04
CA PRO A 328 -26.26 7.61 8.74
C PRO A 328 -27.53 6.77 8.82
N LEU A 329 -28.20 6.63 7.67
CA LEU A 329 -29.30 5.66 7.54
C LEU A 329 -28.75 4.27 7.86
N ARG A 330 -29.38 3.55 8.79
CA ARG A 330 -28.96 2.19 9.21
C ARG A 330 -27.61 2.14 9.96
N ALA A 331 -27.21 3.22 10.64
CA ALA A 331 -26.00 3.25 11.48
C ALA A 331 -25.90 2.05 12.42
N ASP A 332 -27.01 1.67 13.06
CA ASP A 332 -27.13 0.48 13.89
C ASP A 332 -26.64 -0.79 13.18
N LYS A 333 -27.15 -1.06 11.97
CA LYS A 333 -26.79 -2.27 11.20
C LYS A 333 -25.34 -2.26 10.76
N ILE A 334 -24.81 -1.09 10.40
CA ILE A 334 -23.41 -0.93 9.99
C ILE A 334 -22.47 -1.17 11.19
N ILE A 335 -22.81 -0.65 12.37
CA ILE A 335 -22.05 -0.88 13.61
C ILE A 335 -22.08 -2.35 14.02
N HIS A 336 -23.24 -3.03 13.92
CA HIS A 336 -23.33 -4.46 14.20
C HIS A 336 -22.51 -5.31 13.21
N PHE A 337 -22.48 -4.92 11.93
CA PHE A 337 -21.65 -5.58 10.93
C PHE A 337 -20.15 -5.39 11.23
N HIS A 338 -19.74 -4.16 11.57
CA HIS A 338 -18.38 -3.87 12.02
C HIS A 338 -18.00 -4.70 13.26
N ALA A 339 -18.90 -4.75 14.26
CA ALA A 339 -18.70 -5.54 15.46
C ALA A 339 -18.49 -7.03 15.16
N CYS A 340 -19.24 -7.57 14.20
CA CYS A 340 -19.08 -8.96 13.77
C CYS A 340 -17.73 -9.23 13.10
N LEU A 341 -17.21 -8.27 12.33
CA LEU A 341 -15.87 -8.35 11.75
C LEU A 341 -14.79 -8.32 12.84
N MET A 342 -14.90 -7.38 13.79
CA MET A 342 -13.94 -7.26 14.90
C MET A 342 -13.89 -8.52 15.77
N LEU A 343 -15.06 -9.07 16.13
CA LEU A 343 -15.14 -10.31 16.89
C LEU A 343 -14.48 -11.49 16.18
N LYS A 344 -14.66 -11.61 14.86
CA LYS A 344 -13.98 -12.63 14.05
C LYS A 344 -12.46 -12.48 14.11
N HIS A 345 -11.95 -11.26 13.88
CA HIS A 345 -10.51 -11.00 13.91
C HIS A 345 -9.89 -11.31 15.27
N LEU A 346 -10.56 -10.90 16.34
CA LEU A 346 -10.13 -11.17 17.70
C LEU A 346 -10.15 -12.67 18.03
N ALA A 347 -11.20 -13.38 17.60
CA ALA A 347 -11.30 -14.82 17.78
C ALA A 347 -10.19 -15.57 17.02
N LEU A 348 -9.83 -15.13 15.80
CA LEU A 348 -8.70 -15.68 15.03
C LEU A 348 -7.34 -15.44 15.70
N ALA A 349 -7.19 -14.34 16.44
CA ALA A 349 -5.98 -14.03 17.20
C ALA A 349 -5.92 -14.75 18.57
N THR A 350 -6.99 -15.42 18.98
CA THR A 350 -7.09 -16.14 20.25
C THR A 350 -6.73 -17.62 20.05
N SER A 351 -6.19 -18.29 21.09
CA SER A 351 -5.88 -19.73 21.04
C SER A 351 -7.09 -20.57 20.63
N SER A 352 -6.86 -21.55 19.74
CA SER A 352 -7.93 -22.40 19.20
C SER A 352 -8.59 -23.21 20.31
N THR A 353 -9.88 -22.98 20.51
CA THR A 353 -10.75 -23.79 21.37
C THR A 353 -12.06 -24.07 20.62
N PRO A 354 -12.80 -25.14 20.96
CA PRO A 354 -14.06 -25.46 20.30
C PRO A 354 -15.09 -24.30 20.35
N LEU A 355 -15.07 -23.50 21.41
CA LEU A 355 -15.88 -22.30 21.53
C LEU A 355 -15.45 -21.23 20.51
N ILE A 356 -14.15 -20.95 20.42
CA ILE A 356 -13.57 -19.93 19.52
C ILE A 356 -13.80 -20.32 18.05
N GLU A 357 -13.56 -21.57 17.67
CA GLU A 357 -13.86 -22.09 16.33
C GLU A 357 -15.35 -21.97 15.99
N GLY A 358 -16.21 -22.26 16.97
CA GLY A 358 -17.65 -22.07 16.88
C GLY A 358 -18.04 -20.61 16.63
N ILE A 359 -17.46 -19.66 17.38
CA ILE A 359 -17.69 -18.22 17.23
C ILE A 359 -17.23 -17.76 15.84
N ILE A 360 -16.04 -18.17 15.38
CA ILE A 360 -15.52 -17.85 14.03
C ILE A 360 -16.49 -18.34 12.95
N CYS A 361 -16.98 -19.57 13.07
CA CYS A 361 -17.95 -20.14 12.13
C CYS A 361 -19.26 -19.32 12.09
N GLN A 362 -19.80 -18.94 13.25
CA GLN A 362 -21.01 -18.12 13.33
C GLN A 362 -20.79 -16.71 12.75
N CYS A 363 -19.67 -16.06 13.07
CA CYS A 363 -19.32 -14.75 12.51
C CYS A 363 -19.21 -14.83 10.98
N ASN A 364 -18.57 -15.86 10.42
CA ASN A 364 -18.49 -16.05 8.96
C ASN A 364 -19.88 -16.18 8.31
N ARG A 365 -20.82 -16.91 8.93
CA ARG A 365 -22.20 -17.01 8.43
C ARG A 365 -22.91 -15.66 8.44
N LEU A 366 -22.76 -14.88 9.52
CA LEU A 366 -23.33 -13.54 9.62
C LEU A 366 -22.71 -12.61 8.57
N ILE A 367 -21.39 -12.57 8.45
CA ILE A 367 -20.66 -11.71 7.49
C ILE A 367 -21.08 -12.03 6.05
N ASN A 368 -21.10 -13.30 5.66
CA ASN A 368 -21.46 -13.72 4.30
C ASN A 368 -22.88 -13.29 3.90
N ARG A 369 -23.81 -13.21 4.85
CA ARG A 369 -25.16 -12.71 4.61
C ARG A 369 -25.20 -11.22 4.28
N PHE A 370 -24.23 -10.44 4.77
CA PHE A 370 -24.19 -8.98 4.60
C PHE A 370 -23.32 -8.53 3.42
N CYS A 371 -22.24 -9.24 3.08
CA CYS A 371 -21.28 -8.85 2.05
C CYS A 371 -21.88 -8.65 0.65
N THR A 372 -22.94 -9.37 0.28
CA THR A 372 -23.59 -9.26 -1.04
C THR A 372 -24.69 -8.20 -1.11
N THR A 373 -24.97 -7.51 0.01
CA THR A 373 -26.12 -6.61 0.14
C THR A 373 -25.74 -5.13 -0.01
N SER A 374 -26.73 -4.25 -0.15
CA SER A 374 -26.52 -2.80 -0.12
C SER A 374 -25.87 -2.31 1.19
N LEU A 375 -26.02 -3.07 2.28
CA LEU A 375 -25.38 -2.76 3.57
C LEU A 375 -23.86 -2.93 3.52
N GLY A 376 -23.36 -3.96 2.83
CA GLY A 376 -21.91 -4.17 2.67
C GLY A 376 -21.25 -3.03 1.89
N LYS A 377 -21.90 -2.56 0.82
CA LYS A 377 -21.44 -1.37 0.06
C LYS A 377 -21.45 -0.11 0.91
N ALA A 378 -22.50 0.09 1.72
CA ALA A 378 -22.59 1.23 2.64
C ALA A 378 -21.50 1.18 3.72
N TYR A 379 -21.24 0.02 4.31
CA TYR A 379 -20.16 -0.18 5.28
C TYR A 379 -18.80 0.20 4.69
N MET A 380 -18.47 -0.29 3.48
CA MET A 380 -17.19 0.04 2.84
C MET A 380 -17.03 1.54 2.60
N ALA A 381 -18.08 2.23 2.12
CA ALA A 381 -18.03 3.67 1.91
C ALA A 381 -17.81 4.45 3.21
N TRP A 382 -18.54 4.09 4.27
CA TRP A 382 -18.39 4.71 5.58
C TRP A 382 -17.03 4.41 6.22
N GLN A 383 -16.50 3.21 6.02
CA GLN A 383 -15.18 2.87 6.53
C GLN A 383 -14.05 3.57 5.78
N MET A 384 -14.22 3.81 4.47
CA MET A 384 -13.29 4.65 3.71
C MET A 384 -13.32 6.11 4.22
N LYS A 385 -14.50 6.66 4.52
CA LYS A 385 -14.60 7.98 5.18
C LYS A 385 -13.88 8.01 6.52
N TYR A 386 -14.10 6.99 7.34
CA TYR A 386 -13.43 6.90 8.64
C TYR A 386 -11.90 6.81 8.51
N LYS A 387 -11.41 6.04 7.53
CA LYS A 387 -9.98 5.98 7.23
C LYS A 387 -9.44 7.36 6.82
N LEU A 388 -10.07 8.04 5.87
CA LEU A 388 -9.65 9.39 5.44
C LEU A 388 -9.63 10.40 6.60
N LEU A 389 -10.58 10.26 7.53
CA LEU A 389 -10.63 11.06 8.75
C LEU A 389 -9.39 10.80 9.64
N LEU A 390 -9.06 9.53 9.88
CA LEU A 390 -7.88 9.13 10.65
C LEU A 390 -6.58 9.59 9.98
N ASP A 391 -6.47 9.38 8.67
CA ASP A 391 -5.28 9.75 7.89
C ASP A 391 -5.08 11.27 7.91
N THR A 392 -6.16 12.05 7.78
CA THR A 392 -6.11 13.51 7.87
C THR A 392 -5.62 13.95 9.25
N ALA A 393 -6.15 13.37 10.33
CA ALA A 393 -5.73 13.71 11.69
C ALA A 393 -4.27 13.32 11.96
N TRP A 394 -3.84 12.14 11.50
CA TRP A 394 -2.46 11.68 11.60
C TRP A 394 -1.50 12.64 10.88
N HIS A 395 -1.79 12.96 9.61
CA HIS A 395 -0.95 13.88 8.83
C HIS A 395 -0.94 15.28 9.45
N PHE A 396 -2.05 15.75 10.02
CA PHE A 396 -2.07 17.03 10.73
C PHE A 396 -1.13 17.05 11.94
N VAL A 397 -1.18 16.01 12.79
CA VAL A 397 -0.30 15.90 13.97
C VAL A 397 1.16 15.73 13.55
N CYS A 398 1.44 14.88 12.57
CA CYS A 398 2.78 14.70 12.02
C CYS A 398 3.33 15.98 11.40
N GLY A 399 2.50 16.73 10.66
CA GLY A 399 2.88 18.02 10.07
C GLY A 399 3.31 19.02 11.14
N TRP A 400 2.53 19.16 12.21
CA TRP A 400 2.87 20.05 13.33
C TRP A 400 4.11 19.59 14.11
N LYS A 401 4.22 18.29 14.39
CA LYS A 401 5.42 17.73 15.05
C LYS A 401 6.70 18.00 14.24
N THR A 402 6.64 17.85 12.92
CA THR A 402 7.78 18.13 12.03
C THR A 402 8.07 19.63 11.93
N PHE A 403 7.01 20.46 11.92
CA PHE A 403 7.14 21.92 11.89
C PHE A 403 7.77 22.48 13.17
N ASP A 404 7.37 21.99 14.34
CA ASP A 404 7.92 22.39 15.64
C ASP A 404 9.39 21.97 15.81
N ASN A 405 9.83 20.91 15.14
CA ASN A 405 11.24 20.49 15.06
C ASN A 405 12.06 21.29 14.03
N GLU A 406 11.63 22.52 13.69
CA GLU A 406 12.24 23.45 12.72
C GLU A 406 12.42 22.89 11.30
N SER A 407 11.85 21.72 11.00
CA SER A 407 12.00 21.03 9.71
C SER A 407 10.89 21.42 8.74
N CYS A 408 10.66 22.72 8.55
CA CYS A 408 9.55 23.25 7.75
C CYS A 408 9.51 22.73 6.30
N HIS A 409 10.67 22.40 5.71
CA HIS A 409 10.76 21.84 4.35
C HIS A 409 10.10 20.46 4.25
N GLN A 410 10.21 19.64 5.30
CA GLN A 410 9.56 18.33 5.37
C GLN A 410 8.09 18.43 5.82
N ALA A 411 7.74 19.49 6.57
CA ALA A 411 6.38 19.69 7.05
C ALA A 411 5.41 20.14 5.94
N LEU A 412 5.86 20.94 4.98
CA LEU A 412 4.99 21.49 3.92
C LEU A 412 4.29 20.41 3.08
N PRO A 413 4.99 19.39 2.53
CA PRO A 413 4.33 18.30 1.81
C PRO A 413 3.28 17.55 2.65
N ILE A 414 3.56 17.37 3.95
CA ILE A 414 2.65 16.70 4.88
C ILE A 414 1.36 17.52 5.06
N PHE A 415 1.47 18.84 5.22
CA PHE A 415 0.30 19.71 5.32
C PHE A 415 -0.50 19.80 4.01
N LEU A 416 0.16 19.82 2.85
CA LEU A 416 -0.53 19.76 1.55
C LEU A 416 -1.32 18.45 1.42
N LYS A 417 -0.68 17.31 1.71
CA LYS A 417 -1.34 15.99 1.70
C LYS A 417 -2.52 15.94 2.68
N CYS A 418 -2.35 16.47 3.89
CA CYS A 418 -3.40 16.56 4.91
C CYS A 418 -4.65 17.27 4.36
N TYR A 419 -4.49 18.37 3.64
CA TYR A 419 -5.62 19.11 3.09
C TYR A 419 -6.25 18.44 1.87
N ARG A 420 -5.47 17.75 1.02
CA ARG A 420 -6.02 16.89 -0.04
C ARG A 420 -6.92 15.79 0.53
N LEU A 421 -6.43 15.07 1.55
CA LEU A 421 -7.20 14.04 2.25
C LEU A 421 -8.49 14.61 2.88
N HIS A 422 -8.44 15.84 3.41
CA HIS A 422 -9.62 16.53 3.92
C HIS A 422 -10.64 16.84 2.81
N LYS A 423 -10.19 17.31 1.63
CA LYS A 423 -11.08 17.50 0.46
C LYS A 423 -11.68 16.19 -0.01
N ASP A 424 -10.91 15.11 -0.02
CA ASP A 424 -11.41 13.77 -0.38
C ASP A 424 -12.47 13.28 0.64
N LEU A 425 -12.25 13.51 1.93
CA LEU A 425 -13.20 13.18 2.99
C LEU A 425 -14.56 13.87 2.80
N ILE A 426 -14.54 15.17 2.47
CA ILE A 426 -15.75 15.98 2.26
C ILE A 426 -16.44 15.61 0.94
N SER A 427 -15.67 15.37 -0.12
CA SER A 427 -16.21 15.09 -1.45
C SER A 427 -16.75 13.67 -1.62
N LEU A 428 -16.28 12.70 -0.81
CA LEU A 428 -16.69 11.31 -0.90
C LEU A 428 -18.20 11.16 -0.64
N ARG A 429 -18.97 10.87 -1.70
CA ARG A 429 -20.41 10.63 -1.59
C ARG A 429 -20.70 9.22 -1.08
N THR A 430 -21.55 9.11 -0.07
CA THR A 430 -22.13 7.83 0.35
C THR A 430 -23.34 7.49 -0.53
N THR A 431 -23.59 6.20 -0.77
CA THR A 431 -24.69 5.70 -1.63
C THR A 431 -26.09 6.06 -1.13
N GLU A 432 -26.21 6.53 0.11
CA GLU A 432 -27.43 7.06 0.70
C GLU A 432 -27.47 8.57 0.43
N GLN A 433 -28.22 8.96 -0.60
CA GLN A 433 -28.25 10.32 -1.17
C GLN A 433 -29.07 11.34 -0.38
N GLN A 434 -29.62 11.01 0.80
CA GLN A 434 -30.36 11.97 1.60
C GLN A 434 -29.48 12.60 2.68
N GLU A 435 -29.17 13.87 2.45
CA GLU A 435 -28.79 14.91 3.42
C GLU A 435 -27.52 14.67 4.24
N PHE A 436 -26.35 14.99 3.68
CA PHE A 436 -25.18 15.34 4.51
C PHE A 436 -24.42 16.55 3.96
N ILE A 437 -25.17 17.56 3.51
CA ILE A 437 -24.62 18.88 3.22
C ILE A 437 -24.58 19.63 4.55
N GLY A 438 -23.38 19.80 5.13
CA GLY A 438 -23.13 20.91 6.04
C GLY A 438 -23.01 20.64 7.55
N ASN A 439 -22.56 19.46 7.99
CA ASN A 439 -22.11 19.32 9.39
C ASN A 439 -20.59 19.39 9.50
N SER A 440 -20.10 20.54 9.98
CA SER A 440 -18.72 20.79 10.42
C SER A 440 -18.24 19.85 11.54
N ASN A 441 -19.14 19.04 12.10
CA ASN A 441 -18.88 18.09 13.19
C ASN A 441 -18.20 16.77 12.74
N LEU A 442 -18.06 16.53 11.44
CA LEU A 442 -17.38 15.36 10.88
C LEU A 442 -15.86 15.57 10.69
N CYS A 443 -15.38 16.80 10.85
CA CYS A 443 -13.97 17.14 10.67
C CYS A 443 -13.32 17.31 12.04
N ILE A 444 -12.31 16.48 12.33
CA ILE A 444 -11.51 16.61 13.56
C ILE A 444 -10.78 17.95 13.58
N VAL A 445 -10.25 18.32 12.42
CA VAL A 445 -9.57 19.60 12.21
C VAL A 445 -10.45 20.43 11.30
N ARG A 446 -10.80 21.63 11.77
CA ARG A 446 -11.58 22.56 10.97
C ARG A 446 -10.78 23.01 9.74
N GLU A 447 -11.47 23.22 8.63
CA GLU A 447 -10.85 23.59 7.37
C GLU A 447 -10.01 24.87 7.48
N ASP A 448 -10.47 25.86 8.25
CA ASP A 448 -9.74 27.12 8.48
C ASP A 448 -8.40 26.91 9.18
N VAL A 449 -8.30 25.93 10.07
CA VAL A 449 -7.06 25.56 10.76
C VAL A 449 -6.09 24.85 9.81
N LEU A 450 -6.60 23.98 8.93
CA LEU A 450 -5.78 23.30 7.91
C LEU A 450 -5.19 24.30 6.92
N ILE A 451 -6.03 25.23 6.43
CA ILE A 451 -5.62 26.32 5.55
C ILE A 451 -4.55 27.17 6.23
N GLU A 452 -4.79 27.60 7.48
CA GLU A 452 -3.84 28.42 8.22
C GLU A 452 -2.49 27.71 8.44
N SER A 453 -2.51 26.40 8.73
CA SER A 453 -1.29 25.60 8.92
C SER A 453 -0.49 25.51 7.62
N ARG A 454 -1.15 25.27 6.48
CA ARG A 454 -0.52 25.24 5.16
C ARG A 454 0.12 26.57 4.79
N CYS A 455 -0.62 27.67 4.93
CA CYS A 455 -0.12 29.01 4.64
C CYS A 455 1.08 29.38 5.51
N LYS A 456 1.00 29.13 6.82
CA LYS A 456 2.11 29.39 7.74
C LYS A 456 3.36 28.58 7.37
N CYS A 457 3.19 27.29 7.07
CA CYS A 457 4.32 26.44 6.68
C CYS A 457 4.95 26.89 5.37
N LEU A 458 4.14 27.24 4.36
CA LEU A 458 4.63 27.75 3.08
C LEU A 458 5.46 29.02 3.24
N LEU A 459 4.97 29.99 4.02
CA LEU A 459 5.68 31.24 4.28
C LEU A 459 6.99 31.01 5.03
N ALA A 460 7.02 30.08 5.98
CA ALA A 460 8.23 29.71 6.71
C ALA A 460 9.29 29.04 5.81
N VAL A 461 8.85 28.09 4.96
CA VAL A 461 9.74 27.47 3.96
C VAL A 461 10.28 28.52 3.00
N ASN A 462 9.42 29.42 2.52
CA ASN A 462 9.82 30.48 1.60
C ASN A 462 10.87 31.41 2.21
N ALA A 463 10.65 31.86 3.45
CA ALA A 463 11.62 32.70 4.17
C ALA A 463 12.98 31.99 4.33
N SER A 464 12.98 30.73 4.74
CA SER A 464 14.21 29.95 4.88
C SER A 464 14.95 29.74 3.55
N LEU A 465 14.23 29.54 2.44
CA LEU A 465 14.84 29.43 1.11
C LEU A 465 15.41 30.76 0.63
N ILE A 466 14.76 31.89 0.93
CA ILE A 466 15.31 33.22 0.64
C ILE A 466 16.63 33.43 1.39
N ASP A 467 16.68 33.12 2.68
CA ASP A 467 17.89 33.27 3.48
C ASP A 467 19.04 32.39 2.91
N LYS A 468 18.77 31.11 2.64
CA LYS A 468 19.73 30.20 2.01
C LYS A 468 20.19 30.67 0.62
N PHE A 469 19.30 31.27 -0.16
CA PHE A 469 19.64 31.81 -1.48
C PHE A 469 20.62 32.98 -1.37
N LEU A 470 20.38 33.90 -0.42
CA LEU A 470 21.22 35.07 -0.19
C LEU A 470 22.57 34.71 0.45
N GLU A 471 22.60 33.69 1.31
CA GLU A 471 23.81 33.21 1.98
C GLU A 471 24.67 32.24 1.14
N SER A 472 24.20 31.84 -0.04
CA SER A 472 24.90 30.90 -0.92
C SER A 472 26.29 31.38 -1.31
N LEU A 473 27.31 30.53 -1.13
CA LEU A 473 28.71 30.87 -1.41
C LEU A 473 29.08 30.77 -2.89
N ASP A 474 28.34 29.93 -3.63
CA ASP A 474 28.59 29.67 -5.04
C ASP A 474 27.28 29.43 -5.81
N ARG A 475 27.43 29.32 -7.14
CA ARG A 475 26.30 29.08 -8.04
C ARG A 475 25.64 27.71 -7.82
N SER A 476 26.39 26.68 -7.42
CA SER A 476 25.85 25.33 -7.24
C SER A 476 24.87 25.28 -6.07
N GLN A 477 25.23 25.90 -4.94
CA GLN A 477 24.37 26.02 -3.76
C GLN A 477 23.11 26.85 -4.08
N ALA A 478 23.26 27.94 -4.83
CA ALA A 478 22.11 28.73 -5.27
C ALA A 478 21.19 27.92 -6.21
N GLU A 479 21.73 27.09 -7.12
CA GLU A 479 20.93 26.22 -8.00
C GLU A 479 20.17 25.14 -7.23
N GLU A 480 20.72 24.59 -6.15
CA GLU A 480 20.01 23.66 -5.24
C GLU A 480 18.78 24.32 -4.59
N VAL A 481 18.90 25.60 -4.22
CA VAL A 481 17.76 26.37 -3.70
C VAL A 481 16.70 26.61 -4.78
N VAL A 482 17.11 26.91 -6.02
CA VAL A 482 16.17 27.04 -7.15
C VAL A 482 15.41 25.75 -7.42
N LEU A 483 16.08 24.59 -7.33
CA LEU A 483 15.43 23.29 -7.42
C LEU A 483 14.42 23.10 -6.28
N SER A 484 14.82 23.39 -5.04
CA SER A 484 13.92 23.31 -3.88
C SER A 484 12.66 24.20 -4.02
N ILE A 485 12.80 25.39 -4.60
CA ILE A 485 11.66 26.27 -4.91
C ILE A 485 10.74 25.62 -5.95
N THR A 486 11.32 25.07 -7.02
CA THR A 486 10.60 24.44 -8.12
C THR A 486 9.87 23.17 -7.66
N ASP A 487 10.46 22.41 -6.74
CA ASP A 487 9.93 21.12 -6.28
C ASP A 487 8.96 21.24 -5.09
N LEU A 488 9.10 22.29 -4.26
CA LEU A 488 8.29 22.44 -3.03
C LEU A 488 7.36 23.66 -3.05
N VAL A 489 7.86 24.83 -3.44
CA VAL A 489 7.11 26.09 -3.34
C VAL A 489 6.14 26.26 -4.50
N VAL A 490 6.59 25.98 -5.73
CA VAL A 490 5.76 26.13 -6.94
C VAL A 490 4.55 25.19 -6.92
N PRO A 491 4.68 23.88 -6.60
CA PRO A 491 3.52 23.00 -6.49
C PRO A 491 2.58 23.40 -5.35
N ALA A 492 3.14 23.87 -4.22
CA ALA A 492 2.33 24.37 -3.12
C ALA A 492 1.48 25.58 -3.52
N LEU A 493 2.05 26.53 -4.28
CA LEU A 493 1.33 27.70 -4.82
C LEU A 493 0.21 27.29 -5.77
N GLY A 494 0.43 26.28 -6.62
CA GLY A 494 -0.59 25.75 -7.53
C GLY A 494 -1.76 25.05 -6.83
N GLU A 495 -1.57 24.58 -5.59
CA GLU A 495 -2.63 23.94 -4.77
C GLU A 495 -3.42 24.94 -3.87
N LEU A 496 -3.07 26.23 -3.87
CA LEU A 496 -3.75 27.25 -3.06
C LEU A 496 -5.04 27.76 -3.71
N SER A 497 -6.04 28.12 -2.89
CA SER A 497 -7.23 28.80 -3.38
C SER A 497 -6.95 30.24 -3.83
N ASN A 498 -7.66 30.68 -4.86
CA ASN A 498 -7.63 32.05 -5.38
C ASN A 498 -8.33 33.08 -4.47
N GLN A 499 -8.86 32.66 -3.32
CA GLN A 499 -9.61 33.52 -2.40
C GLN A 499 -9.15 33.35 -0.95
N GLY A 500 -9.31 34.41 -0.14
CA GLY A 500 -9.03 34.39 1.29
C GLY A 500 -7.54 34.29 1.65
N LYS A 501 -7.25 33.70 2.82
CA LYS A 501 -5.90 33.61 3.40
C LYS A 501 -4.87 32.92 2.50
N GLU A 502 -5.29 31.96 1.69
CA GLU A 502 -4.39 31.24 0.77
C GLU A 502 -3.88 32.15 -0.35
N CYS A 503 -4.76 32.98 -0.92
CA CYS A 503 -4.41 33.97 -1.93
C CYS A 503 -3.43 35.02 -1.37
N GLU A 504 -3.67 35.49 -0.13
CA GLU A 504 -2.76 36.41 0.56
C GLU A 504 -1.37 35.81 0.77
N ALA A 505 -1.30 34.53 1.19
CA ALA A 505 -0.03 33.84 1.39
C ALA A 505 0.72 33.65 0.07
N GLY A 506 0.04 33.24 -1.01
CA GLY A 506 0.65 33.11 -2.33
C GLY A 506 1.16 34.45 -2.88
N ALA A 507 0.38 35.52 -2.70
CA ALA A 507 0.82 36.88 -3.05
C ALA A 507 2.03 37.33 -2.22
N ALA A 508 2.07 37.01 -0.92
CA ALA A 508 3.22 37.33 -0.07
C ALA A 508 4.50 36.62 -0.55
N VAL A 509 4.42 35.33 -0.89
CA VAL A 509 5.56 34.57 -1.46
C VAL A 509 6.08 35.26 -2.74
N ARG A 510 5.19 35.56 -3.69
CA ARG A 510 5.53 36.25 -4.94
C ARG A 510 6.19 37.61 -4.68
N ASN A 511 5.60 38.41 -3.79
CA ASN A 511 6.11 39.74 -3.44
C ASN A 511 7.49 39.68 -2.79
N GLN A 512 7.74 38.70 -1.91
CA GLN A 512 9.05 38.54 -1.25
C GLN A 512 10.17 38.26 -2.25
N TRP A 513 9.93 37.42 -3.27
CA TRP A 513 10.91 37.18 -4.33
C TRP A 513 11.09 38.39 -5.25
N CYS A 514 10.02 39.12 -5.58
CA CYS A 514 10.12 40.35 -6.37
C CYS A 514 10.94 41.44 -5.64
N GLN A 515 10.79 41.58 -4.32
CA GLN A 515 11.54 42.55 -3.52
C GLN A 515 13.06 42.30 -3.53
N LEU A 516 13.51 41.09 -3.85
CA LEU A 516 14.95 40.81 -3.98
C LEU A 516 15.58 41.52 -5.18
N LEU A 517 14.79 41.89 -6.21
CA LEU A 517 15.29 42.68 -7.34
C LEU A 517 15.71 44.11 -6.95
N GLU A 518 15.18 44.62 -5.84
CA GLU A 518 15.51 45.95 -5.32
C GLU A 518 16.77 45.93 -4.42
N LYS A 519 17.31 44.75 -4.13
CA LYS A 519 18.50 44.56 -3.28
C LYS A 519 19.74 44.29 -4.13
N GLU A 520 20.92 44.64 -3.59
CA GLU A 520 22.20 44.21 -4.17
C GLU A 520 22.37 42.70 -3.95
N LEU A 521 22.20 41.91 -5.02
CA LEU A 521 22.35 40.46 -5.00
C LEU A 521 23.78 40.05 -5.36
N PRO A 522 24.30 38.95 -4.79
CA PRO A 522 25.50 38.30 -5.29
C PRO A 522 25.39 37.98 -6.80
N ALA A 523 26.50 38.07 -7.54
CA ALA A 523 26.47 37.95 -9.00
C ALA A 523 25.91 36.61 -9.50
N HIS A 524 26.16 35.51 -8.79
CA HIS A 524 25.59 34.19 -9.10
C HIS A 524 24.08 34.13 -8.82
N CYS A 525 23.61 34.75 -7.74
CA CYS A 525 22.19 34.86 -7.42
C CYS A 525 21.44 35.73 -8.43
N GLY A 526 22.03 36.85 -8.86
CA GLY A 526 21.46 37.74 -9.87
C GLY A 526 21.25 37.07 -11.24
N GLN A 527 22.04 36.04 -11.58
CA GLN A 527 21.84 35.25 -12.80
C GLN A 527 20.70 34.23 -12.69
N LEU A 528 20.29 33.86 -11.47
CA LEU A 528 19.30 32.82 -11.20
C LEU A 528 17.94 33.38 -10.75
N ILE A 529 17.89 34.60 -10.22
CA ILE A 529 16.67 35.23 -9.70
C ILE A 529 15.55 35.29 -10.75
N GLN A 530 15.89 35.49 -12.03
CA GLN A 530 14.91 35.49 -13.11
C GLN A 530 14.21 34.13 -13.26
N ARG A 531 14.95 33.02 -13.13
CA ARG A 531 14.37 31.66 -13.19
C ARG A 531 13.42 31.41 -12.01
N VAL A 532 13.78 31.91 -10.82
CA VAL A 532 12.92 31.81 -9.63
C VAL A 532 11.62 32.59 -9.83
N LEU A 533 11.72 33.83 -10.33
CA LEU A 533 10.55 34.66 -10.60
C LEU A 533 9.66 34.06 -11.69
N GLU A 534 10.24 33.54 -12.77
CA GLU A 534 9.49 32.84 -13.81
C GLU A 534 8.72 31.65 -13.22
N ALA A 535 9.34 30.85 -12.35
CA ALA A 535 8.70 29.69 -11.72
C ALA A 535 7.58 30.09 -10.73
N VAL A 536 7.84 31.06 -9.85
CA VAL A 536 6.91 31.48 -8.79
C VAL A 536 5.73 32.32 -9.32
N LEU A 537 5.94 33.09 -10.39
CA LEU A 537 4.89 33.89 -11.02
C LEU A 537 4.05 33.09 -12.02
N SER A 538 4.59 32.02 -12.63
CA SER A 538 3.84 31.16 -13.55
C SER A 538 2.99 30.10 -12.85
N ALA A 539 3.16 29.90 -11.53
CA ALA A 539 2.48 28.87 -10.76
C ALA A 539 0.93 28.92 -10.82
N ASP A 540 0.33 30.08 -11.14
CA ASP A 540 -1.12 30.25 -11.25
C ASP A 540 -1.73 29.66 -12.56
N SER A 541 -0.90 29.16 -13.49
CA SER A 541 -1.33 28.80 -14.86
C SER A 541 -1.71 27.34 -15.09
N ASN A 542 -1.79 26.51 -14.04
CA ASN A 542 -2.27 25.13 -14.17
C ASN A 542 -3.74 25.03 -13.73
N PRO A 543 -4.72 24.95 -14.64
CA PRO A 543 -6.13 24.86 -14.26
C PRO A 543 -6.39 23.52 -13.56
N GLN A 544 -6.91 23.57 -12.33
CA GLN A 544 -7.62 22.40 -11.79
C GLN A 544 -8.76 22.05 -12.76
N PRO A 545 -9.03 20.76 -13.03
CA PRO A 545 -10.23 20.38 -13.76
C PRO A 545 -11.44 20.70 -12.89
N ASP A 546 -12.12 21.80 -13.19
CA ASP A 546 -13.37 22.20 -12.56
C ASP A 546 -14.42 21.10 -12.72
N ALA A 547 -14.68 20.38 -11.63
CA ALA A 547 -15.79 19.46 -11.51
C ALA A 547 -17.10 20.21 -11.26
N HIS A 548 -17.50 21.14 -12.14
CA HIS A 548 -18.84 21.76 -12.10
C HIS A 548 -19.29 22.27 -13.47
N HIS A 549 -19.83 21.39 -14.31
CA HIS A 549 -20.97 21.71 -15.17
C HIS A 549 -21.67 20.43 -15.67
N SER A 550 -22.67 19.98 -14.91
CA SER A 550 -23.74 19.14 -15.47
C SER A 550 -25.07 19.58 -14.85
N GLY A 551 -25.68 20.57 -15.48
CA GLY A 551 -27.02 21.03 -15.18
C GLY A 551 -27.62 21.70 -16.41
N ALA A 552 -28.75 21.16 -16.87
CA ALA A 552 -29.64 21.64 -17.92
C ALA A 552 -29.29 21.35 -19.39
N SER A 553 -29.88 20.29 -19.93
CA SER A 553 -30.93 20.43 -20.96
C SER A 553 -31.56 19.06 -21.25
N ALA A 554 -32.74 18.83 -20.68
CA ALA A 554 -33.70 17.91 -21.26
C ALA A 554 -34.58 18.74 -22.21
N ASN A 555 -34.55 18.45 -23.51
CA ASN A 555 -35.68 18.57 -24.43
C ASN A 555 -35.35 18.14 -25.87
N SER A 556 -36.22 17.26 -26.41
CA SER A 556 -36.41 16.86 -27.82
C SER A 556 -35.24 16.07 -28.44
N ARG A 557 -35.40 14.86 -28.99
CA ARG A 557 -36.50 14.21 -29.71
C ARG A 557 -36.52 12.71 -29.41
#